data_AF-A0A1I0SDM5-F1
#
_entry.id   AF-A0A1I0SDM5-F1
#
_cell.length_a   1.000
_cell.length_b   1.000
_cell.length_c   1.000
_cell.angle_alpha   90.00
_cell.angle_beta   90.00
_cell.angle_gamma   90.00
#
_symmetry.space_group_name_H-M   'P 1'
#
loop_
_entity.id
_entity.type
_entity.pdbx_description
1 polymer ?
#
loop_
_entity_poly.entity_id
_entity_poly.type
_entity_poly.pdbx_seq_one_letter_code
_entity_poly.pdbx_strand_id
1 'polypeptide(L)'
;MKPFAWIWMLTLCLAATGSFAQSQTPDTAVQPVQLKTVHIIQYHFFKDSAAFREEYGREMSFRRPKFFEVYKITAVDINKLYKATQVKKNRKKMAFRHMLLDKEEEMYVNSVYTPSLVNKVTQLDGDSLQRFMNYYRPGYSFIKGASDYDIYVEIKKQYGAFIKTRDSVLSKP
;
A
#
# COMPACT_ATOMS: atom_id res chain seq x y z
N MET A 1 -23.88 19.66 75.11
CA MET A 1 -24.91 18.97 75.92
C MET A 1 -26.01 18.52 74.96
N LYS A 2 -26.21 17.20 74.77
CA LYS A 2 -27.44 16.65 74.14
C LYS A 2 -28.48 16.46 75.24
N PRO A 3 -29.79 16.50 74.93
CA PRO A 3 -30.50 15.22 75.04
C PRO A 3 -31.70 15.00 74.10
N PHE A 4 -31.90 13.71 73.76
CA PHE A 4 -33.16 12.94 73.69
C PHE A 4 -34.40 13.54 73.00
N ALA A 5 -34.87 13.01 71.86
CA ALA A 5 -35.58 11.74 71.67
C ALA A 5 -36.95 11.66 72.37
N TRP A 6 -38.03 11.56 71.59
CA TRP A 6 -39.10 10.59 71.88
C TRP A 6 -40.00 10.27 70.67
N ILE A 7 -40.55 9.06 70.70
CA ILE A 7 -41.22 8.31 69.63
C ILE A 7 -42.71 8.15 70.03
N TRP A 8 -43.51 7.60 69.10
CA TRP A 8 -44.89 7.06 69.20
C TRP A 8 -45.96 8.10 68.80
N MET A 9 -46.98 7.83 67.97
CA MET A 9 -47.67 6.58 67.64
C MET A 9 -48.63 6.84 66.44
N LEU A 10 -48.59 5.94 65.45
CA LEU A 10 -49.75 5.26 64.83
C LEU A 10 -50.82 6.03 64.01
N THR A 11 -51.45 5.26 63.11
CA THR A 11 -52.52 5.57 62.13
C THR A 11 -51.97 6.11 60.80
N LEU A 12 -52.34 5.63 59.62
CA LEU A 12 -53.48 4.80 59.21
C LEU A 12 -53.13 4.18 57.85
N CYS A 13 -53.48 2.92 57.66
CA CYS A 13 -53.45 2.25 56.37
C CYS A 13 -54.46 2.93 55.42
N LEU A 14 -54.03 3.38 54.24
CA LEU A 14 -54.96 3.66 53.14
C LEU A 14 -54.35 3.21 51.81
N ALA A 15 -55.09 2.32 51.16
CA ALA A 15 -54.76 1.64 49.92
C ALA A 15 -54.34 2.63 48.81
N ALA A 16 -53.18 2.37 48.20
CA ALA A 16 -52.87 2.83 46.86
C ALA A 16 -52.58 1.59 46.01
N THR A 17 -53.48 1.36 45.06
CA THR A 17 -53.40 0.39 43.99
C THR A 17 -51.99 0.31 43.43
N GLY A 18 -51.42 -0.89 43.35
CA GLY A 18 -50.21 -1.12 42.59
C GLY A 18 -50.46 -0.79 41.12
N SER A 19 -50.13 0.43 40.70
CA SER A 19 -49.88 0.72 39.30
C SER A 19 -48.58 -0.01 38.95
N PHE A 20 -48.74 -1.09 38.19
CA PHE A 20 -47.66 -1.76 37.49
C PHE A 20 -46.88 -0.69 36.72
N ALA A 21 -45.73 -0.28 37.24
CA ALA A 21 -44.84 0.62 36.56
C ALA A 21 -44.33 -0.13 35.34
N GLN A 22 -44.83 0.24 34.16
CA GLN A 22 -44.23 -0.13 32.89
C GLN A 22 -42.77 0.34 32.94
N SER A 23 -41.81 -0.55 33.19
CA SER A 23 -40.40 -0.22 33.03
C SER A 23 -40.19 0.07 31.55
N GLN A 24 -40.14 1.36 31.20
CA GLN A 24 -39.68 1.79 29.90
C GLN A 24 -38.26 1.26 29.75
N THR A 25 -38.08 0.23 28.94
CA THR A 25 -36.76 -0.14 28.45
C THR A 25 -36.20 1.09 27.75
N PRO A 26 -34.98 1.56 28.06
CA PRO A 26 -34.40 2.69 27.35
C PRO A 26 -34.28 2.27 25.88
N ASP A 27 -35.14 2.86 25.04
CA ASP A 27 -35.09 2.72 23.60
C ASP A 27 -33.71 3.21 23.14
N THR A 28 -32.79 2.26 23.01
CA THR A 28 -31.46 2.52 22.47
C THR A 28 -31.67 2.80 21.00
N ALA A 29 -31.87 4.08 20.66
CA ALA A 29 -31.92 4.54 19.28
C ALA A 29 -30.56 4.22 18.63
N VAL A 30 -30.50 3.09 17.92
CA VAL A 30 -29.32 2.68 17.16
C VAL A 30 -29.18 3.66 16.01
N GLN A 31 -28.29 4.64 16.18
CA GLN A 31 -27.88 5.55 15.11
C GLN A 31 -27.28 4.69 13.98
N PRO A 32 -27.76 4.80 12.72
CA PRO A 32 -27.16 4.07 11.63
C PRO A 32 -25.70 4.53 11.47
N VAL A 33 -24.78 3.57 11.40
CA VAL A 33 -23.35 3.86 11.22
C VAL A 33 -23.15 4.53 9.87
N GLN A 34 -22.88 5.83 9.87
CA GLN A 34 -22.50 6.57 8.68
C GLN A 34 -21.02 6.30 8.38
N LEU A 35 -20.76 5.67 7.24
CA LEU A 35 -19.40 5.40 6.80
C LEU A 35 -18.75 6.70 6.29
N LYS A 36 -17.48 6.89 6.64
CA LYS A 36 -16.68 8.00 6.11
C LYS A 36 -16.59 7.89 4.59
N THR A 37 -16.96 8.95 3.88
CA THR A 37 -16.86 9.00 2.42
C THR A 37 -15.41 8.82 1.98
N VAL A 38 -15.19 7.95 0.99
CA VAL A 38 -13.88 7.72 0.38
C VAL A 38 -13.73 8.65 -0.83
N HIS A 39 -12.74 9.53 -0.82
CA HIS A 39 -12.41 10.37 -1.97
C HIS A 39 -11.50 9.60 -2.94
N ILE A 40 -11.91 9.48 -4.19
CA ILE A 40 -11.11 8.86 -5.25
C ILE A 40 -10.22 9.95 -5.84
N ILE A 41 -8.90 9.77 -5.74
CA ILE A 41 -7.91 10.65 -6.37
C ILE A 41 -7.40 10.02 -7.66
N GLN A 42 -7.07 10.84 -8.66
CA GLN A 42 -6.43 10.38 -9.88
C GLN A 42 -4.97 10.03 -9.60
N TYR A 43 -4.48 8.94 -10.22
CA TYR A 43 -3.08 8.53 -10.13
C TYR A 43 -2.14 9.59 -10.73
N HIS A 44 -1.09 9.95 -9.99
CA HIS A 44 -0.09 10.91 -10.46
C HIS A 44 1.31 10.51 -10.01
N PHE A 45 2.06 9.88 -10.93
CA PHE A 45 3.36 9.26 -10.65
C PHE A 45 4.33 10.16 -9.86
N PHE A 46 4.51 11.43 -10.25
CA PHE A 46 5.50 12.29 -9.58
C PHE A 46 5.14 12.60 -8.12
N LYS A 47 3.85 12.67 -7.78
CA LYS A 47 3.40 12.94 -6.41
C LYS A 47 3.52 11.66 -5.58
N ASP A 48 3.10 10.55 -6.15
CA ASP A 48 3.15 9.24 -5.49
C ASP A 48 4.60 8.79 -5.26
N SER A 49 5.51 9.05 -6.22
CA SER A 49 6.94 8.79 -6.07
C SER A 49 7.57 9.67 -4.98
N ALA A 50 7.21 10.96 -4.91
CA ALA A 50 7.68 11.83 -3.83
C ALA A 50 7.21 11.32 -2.45
N ALA A 51 5.92 11.01 -2.31
CA ALA A 51 5.36 10.43 -1.09
C ALA A 51 6.01 9.08 -0.72
N PHE A 52 6.25 8.21 -1.72
CA PHE A 52 6.93 6.93 -1.53
C PHE A 52 8.37 7.13 -1.01
N ARG A 53 9.09 8.12 -1.53
CA ARG A 53 10.44 8.47 -1.07
C ARG A 53 10.44 9.04 0.35
N GLU A 54 9.40 9.78 0.74
CA GLU A 54 9.23 10.26 2.10
C GLU A 54 8.94 9.11 3.07
N GLU A 55 8.01 8.22 2.72
CA GLU A 55 7.59 7.08 3.56
C GLU A 55 8.75 6.09 3.78
N TYR A 56 9.45 5.71 2.71
CA TYR A 56 10.48 4.68 2.73
C TYR A 56 11.92 5.22 2.73
N GLY A 57 12.11 6.53 2.93
CA GLY A 57 13.42 7.18 2.81
C GLY A 57 14.50 6.58 3.72
N ARG A 58 14.13 6.13 4.91
CA ARG A 58 15.06 5.49 5.87
C ARG A 58 15.55 4.14 5.38
N GLU A 59 14.65 3.33 4.85
CA GLU A 59 14.94 1.99 4.34
C GLU A 59 15.68 2.07 3.00
N MET A 60 15.33 3.04 2.15
CA MET A 60 15.97 3.28 0.86
C MET A 60 17.42 3.77 1.01
N SER A 61 17.68 4.64 1.99
CA SER A 61 19.03 5.12 2.32
C SER A 61 19.86 4.12 3.13
N PHE A 62 19.31 2.95 3.47
CA PHE A 62 20.01 1.93 4.24
C PHE A 62 21.29 1.47 3.52
N ARG A 63 22.39 1.44 4.29
CA ARG A 63 23.68 0.90 3.86
C ARG A 63 24.34 0.17 5.02
N ARG A 64 24.94 -0.99 4.73
CA ARG A 64 25.78 -1.70 5.71
C ARG A 64 27.08 -0.92 5.96
N PRO A 65 27.52 -0.73 7.22
CA PRO A 65 28.85 -0.19 7.52
C PRO A 65 29.93 -1.02 6.84
N LYS A 66 30.88 -0.35 6.17
CA LYS A 66 32.04 -1.03 5.57
C LYS A 66 33.08 -1.34 6.65
N PHE A 67 33.95 -2.31 6.40
CA PHE A 67 34.93 -2.78 7.38
C PHE A 67 35.86 -1.67 7.89
N PHE A 68 36.32 -0.77 7.00
CA PHE A 68 37.14 0.40 7.37
C PHE A 68 36.40 1.44 8.24
N GLU A 69 35.06 1.43 8.28
CA GLU A 69 34.29 2.32 9.16
C GLU A 69 34.18 1.76 10.57
N VAL A 70 34.35 0.43 10.69
CA VAL A 70 34.33 -0.33 11.94
C VAL A 70 35.72 -0.29 12.58
N TYR A 71 36.76 -0.51 11.79
CA TYR A 71 38.17 -0.47 12.21
C TYR A 71 38.80 0.87 11.81
N LYS A 72 38.94 1.79 12.78
CA LYS A 72 39.80 2.98 12.62
C LYS A 72 41.21 2.59 13.08
N ILE A 73 42.23 3.21 12.48
CA ILE A 73 43.67 2.93 12.69
C ILE A 73 44.03 2.66 14.16
N THR A 74 43.40 3.39 15.09
CA THR A 74 43.70 3.31 16.53
C THR A 74 42.59 2.68 17.37
N ALA A 75 41.38 2.44 16.84
CA ALA A 75 40.24 1.98 17.64
C ALA A 75 39.12 1.33 16.81
N VAL A 76 38.41 0.39 17.44
CA VAL A 76 37.22 -0.25 16.87
C VAL A 76 35.94 0.39 17.41
N ASP A 77 35.04 0.79 16.52
CA ASP A 77 33.72 1.30 16.89
C ASP A 77 32.76 0.13 17.15
N ILE A 78 32.52 -0.17 18.44
CA ILE A 78 31.69 -1.30 18.89
C ILE A 78 30.25 -1.20 18.36
N ASN A 79 29.69 0.01 18.27
CA ASN A 79 28.33 0.20 17.77
C ASN A 79 28.22 -0.15 16.28
N LYS A 80 29.22 0.25 15.49
CA LYS A 80 29.28 -0.11 14.06
C LYS A 80 29.61 -1.57 13.85
N LEU A 81 30.47 -2.16 14.68
CA LEU A 81 30.75 -3.59 14.67
C LEU A 81 29.47 -4.40 14.90
N TYR A 82 28.71 -4.08 15.95
CA TYR A 82 27.42 -4.71 16.25
C TYR A 82 26.43 -4.61 15.08
N LYS A 83 26.40 -3.48 14.38
CA LYS A 83 25.57 -3.31 13.18
C LYS A 83 26.10 -4.12 12.00
N ALA A 84 27.42 -4.21 11.82
CA ALA A 84 28.04 -4.95 10.72
C ALA A 84 27.89 -6.48 10.87
N THR A 85 27.98 -7.00 12.09
CA THR A 85 27.90 -8.45 12.39
C THR A 85 26.51 -9.03 12.22
N GLN A 86 25.46 -8.20 12.19
CA GLN A 86 24.06 -8.63 11.96
C GLN A 86 23.78 -8.99 10.49
N VAL A 87 24.51 -9.95 9.93
CA VAL A 87 24.48 -10.33 8.51
C VAL A 87 23.07 -10.67 8.02
N LYS A 88 22.32 -11.51 8.74
CA LYS A 88 20.97 -11.93 8.35
C LYS A 88 19.99 -10.75 8.27
N LYS A 89 20.04 -9.83 9.24
CA LYS A 89 19.18 -8.63 9.26
C LYS A 89 19.59 -7.64 8.16
N ASN A 90 20.88 -7.42 7.98
CA ASN A 90 21.41 -6.55 6.93
C ASN A 90 21.01 -7.06 5.54
N ARG A 91 21.08 -8.38 5.30
CA ARG A 91 20.64 -8.99 4.04
C ARG A 91 19.16 -8.69 3.75
N LYS A 92 18.29 -8.83 4.76
CA LYS A 92 16.86 -8.49 4.61
C LYS A 92 16.64 -7.02 4.29
N LYS A 93 17.35 -6.11 4.98
CA LYS A 93 17.25 -4.66 4.72
C LYS A 93 17.75 -4.28 3.33
N MET A 94 18.85 -4.89 2.86
CA MET A 94 19.32 -4.69 1.49
C MET A 94 18.31 -5.21 0.46
N ALA A 95 17.78 -6.42 0.66
CA ALA A 95 16.75 -6.97 -0.23
C ALA A 95 15.50 -6.09 -0.27
N PHE A 96 15.07 -5.57 0.88
CA PHE A 96 13.96 -4.63 0.96
C PHE A 96 14.25 -3.33 0.22
N ARG A 97 15.46 -2.75 0.37
CA ARG A 97 15.89 -1.59 -0.41
C ARG A 97 15.84 -1.86 -1.92
N HIS A 98 16.33 -3.01 -2.38
CA HIS A 98 16.27 -3.38 -3.80
C HIS A 98 14.83 -3.50 -4.28
N MET A 99 13.98 -4.20 -3.53
CA MET A 99 12.55 -4.29 -3.82
C MET A 99 11.87 -2.91 -3.92
N LEU A 100 12.23 -1.95 -3.06
CA LEU A 100 11.70 -0.59 -3.13
C LEU A 100 12.16 0.16 -4.39
N LEU A 101 13.41 -0.03 -4.82
CA LEU A 101 13.92 0.52 -6.08
C LEU A 101 13.16 -0.07 -7.26
N ASP A 102 13.04 -1.40 -7.30
CA ASP A 102 12.33 -2.11 -8.37
C ASP A 102 10.87 -1.66 -8.44
N LYS A 103 10.21 -1.50 -7.29
CA LYS A 103 8.83 -0.99 -7.18
C LYS A 103 8.68 0.40 -7.79
N GLU A 104 9.61 1.30 -7.50
CA GLU A 104 9.57 2.66 -8.04
C GLU A 104 9.79 2.68 -9.56
N GLU A 105 10.72 1.86 -10.05
CA GLU A 105 10.94 1.66 -11.49
C GLU A 105 9.69 1.10 -12.19
N GLU A 106 9.03 0.11 -11.58
CA GLU A 106 7.76 -0.44 -12.07
C GLU A 106 6.65 0.60 -12.12
N MET A 107 6.53 1.43 -11.08
CA MET A 107 5.57 2.54 -11.03
C MET A 107 5.82 3.53 -12.17
N TYR A 108 7.08 3.86 -12.45
CA TYR A 108 7.42 4.74 -13.56
C TYR A 108 7.02 4.13 -14.90
N VAL A 109 7.38 2.87 -15.14
CA VAL A 109 6.99 2.17 -16.37
C VAL A 109 5.47 2.12 -16.51
N ASN A 110 4.72 1.83 -15.45
CA ASN A 110 3.24 1.81 -15.48
C ASN A 110 2.63 3.18 -15.80
N SER A 111 3.27 4.28 -15.39
CA SER A 111 2.78 5.63 -15.66
C SER A 111 2.86 6.00 -17.14
N VAL A 112 3.86 5.45 -17.86
CA VAL A 112 4.08 5.70 -19.28
C VAL A 112 3.36 4.64 -20.13
N TYR A 113 3.60 3.37 -19.81
CA TYR A 113 3.08 2.20 -20.51
C TYR A 113 1.67 1.85 -20.04
N THR A 114 0.71 2.70 -20.42
CA THR A 114 -0.70 2.54 -20.03
C THR A 114 -1.46 1.59 -20.97
N PRO A 115 -2.51 0.90 -20.49
CA PRO A 115 -3.35 0.06 -21.35
C PRO A 115 -3.98 0.83 -22.51
N SER A 116 -4.37 2.09 -22.27
CA SER A 116 -4.93 2.97 -23.29
C SER A 116 -3.93 3.33 -24.39
N LEU A 117 -2.65 3.51 -24.05
CA LEU A 117 -1.59 3.73 -25.04
C LEU A 117 -1.43 2.50 -25.94
N VAL A 118 -1.31 1.33 -25.32
CA VAL A 118 -1.10 0.07 -26.04
C VAL A 118 -2.30 -0.27 -26.93
N ASN A 119 -3.51 -0.08 -26.41
CA ASN A 119 -4.75 -0.27 -27.16
C ASN A 119 -4.80 0.62 -28.42
N LYS A 120 -4.44 1.90 -28.31
CA LYS A 120 -4.40 2.81 -29.47
C LYS A 120 -3.48 2.32 -30.60
N VAL A 121 -2.38 1.64 -30.27
CA VAL A 121 -1.39 1.15 -31.24
C VAL A 121 -1.75 -0.22 -31.81
N THR A 122 -2.22 -1.11 -30.94
CA THR A 122 -2.38 -2.55 -31.26
C THR A 122 -3.82 -2.94 -31.55
N GLN A 123 -4.78 -2.10 -31.17
CA GLN A 123 -6.22 -2.37 -31.23
C GLN A 123 -6.62 -3.68 -30.52
N LEU A 124 -5.80 -4.11 -29.55
CA LEU A 124 -6.11 -5.26 -28.70
C LEU A 124 -7.01 -4.83 -27.55
N ASP A 125 -8.02 -5.65 -27.27
CA ASP A 125 -8.99 -5.43 -26.19
C ASP A 125 -9.02 -6.61 -25.20
N GLY A 126 -9.49 -6.32 -23.98
CA GLY A 126 -9.72 -7.29 -22.92
C GLY A 126 -8.51 -8.16 -22.59
N ASP A 127 -8.71 -9.47 -22.56
CA ASP A 127 -7.67 -10.43 -22.17
C ASP A 127 -6.47 -10.44 -23.12
N SER A 128 -6.68 -10.12 -24.40
CA SER A 128 -5.60 -10.10 -25.40
C SER A 128 -4.61 -8.97 -25.11
N LEU A 129 -5.14 -7.80 -24.72
CA LEU A 129 -4.36 -6.65 -24.30
C LEU A 129 -3.58 -6.95 -23.02
N GLN A 130 -4.24 -7.53 -22.01
CA GLN A 130 -3.60 -7.88 -20.74
C GLN A 130 -2.47 -8.90 -20.93
N ARG A 131 -2.70 -9.93 -21.75
CA ARG A 131 -1.65 -10.89 -22.11
C ARG A 131 -0.48 -10.20 -22.80
N PHE A 132 -0.75 -9.36 -23.79
CA PHE A 132 0.30 -8.62 -24.48
C PHE A 132 1.13 -7.76 -23.52
N MET A 133 0.48 -6.97 -22.66
CA MET A 133 1.17 -6.11 -21.69
C MET A 133 2.01 -6.90 -20.66
N ASN A 134 1.55 -8.08 -20.24
CA ASN A 134 2.27 -8.93 -19.29
C ASN A 134 3.53 -9.56 -19.92
N TYR A 135 3.44 -10.01 -21.18
CA TYR A 135 4.56 -10.66 -21.87
C TYR A 135 5.55 -9.67 -22.49
N TYR A 136 5.05 -8.54 -22.99
CA TYR A 136 5.82 -7.55 -23.74
C TYR A 136 5.89 -6.24 -22.96
N ARG A 137 6.44 -6.29 -21.75
CA ARG A 137 6.67 -5.11 -20.91
C ARG A 137 8.04 -4.51 -21.22
N PRO A 138 8.13 -3.24 -21.63
CA PRO A 138 9.42 -2.59 -21.86
C PRO A 138 10.18 -2.39 -20.55
N GLY A 139 11.51 -2.46 -20.62
CA GLY A 139 12.38 -2.25 -19.46
C GLY A 139 12.46 -0.78 -19.02
N TYR A 140 12.75 -0.54 -17.74
CA TYR A 140 12.87 0.80 -17.17
C TYR A 140 13.92 1.67 -17.88
N SER A 141 15.08 1.10 -18.20
CA SER A 141 16.17 1.80 -18.87
C SER A 141 15.78 2.34 -20.26
N PHE A 142 14.98 1.57 -21.01
CA PHE A 142 14.45 2.00 -22.29
C PHE A 142 13.45 3.14 -22.11
N ILE A 143 12.44 2.96 -21.25
CA ILE A 143 11.38 3.96 -21.05
C ILE A 143 11.95 5.29 -20.55
N LYS A 144 12.99 5.26 -19.72
CA LYS A 144 13.64 6.48 -19.22
C LYS A 144 14.37 7.28 -20.30
N GLY A 145 14.91 6.61 -21.33
CA GLY A 145 15.67 7.25 -22.40
C GLY A 145 14.88 7.46 -23.70
N ALA A 146 13.70 6.84 -23.81
CA ALA A 146 12.88 6.84 -25.01
C ALA A 146 12.03 8.11 -25.12
N SER A 147 11.89 8.61 -26.35
CA SER A 147 10.82 9.54 -26.69
C SER A 147 9.49 8.78 -26.79
N ASP A 148 8.37 9.51 -26.73
CA ASP A 148 7.04 8.95 -26.97
C ASP A 148 7.01 8.15 -28.28
N TYR A 149 7.62 8.68 -29.35
CA TYR A 149 7.72 8.01 -30.64
C TYR A 149 8.44 6.66 -30.57
N ASP A 150 9.54 6.57 -29.84
CA ASP A 150 10.31 5.33 -29.72
C ASP A 150 9.48 4.26 -28.99
N ILE A 151 8.68 4.67 -28.02
CA ILE A 151 7.73 3.80 -27.32
C ILE A 151 6.69 3.26 -28.30
N TYR A 152 6.11 4.13 -29.15
CA TYR A 152 5.18 3.69 -30.20
C TYR A 152 5.79 2.66 -31.15
N VAL A 153 7.02 2.89 -31.59
CA VAL A 153 7.75 1.98 -32.49
C VAL A 153 8.03 0.64 -31.82
N GLU A 154 8.47 0.65 -30.58
CA GLU A 154 8.76 -0.57 -29.82
C GLU A 154 7.48 -1.39 -29.58
N ILE A 155 6.36 -0.75 -29.25
CA ILE A 155 5.06 -1.43 -29.12
C ILE A 155 4.67 -2.11 -30.43
N LYS A 156 4.79 -1.40 -31.57
CA LYS A 156 4.44 -1.94 -32.89
C LYS A 156 5.32 -3.15 -33.25
N LYS A 157 6.61 -3.07 -32.95
CA LYS A 157 7.56 -4.18 -33.15
C LYS A 157 7.21 -5.40 -32.30
N GLN A 158 6.93 -5.19 -31.01
CA GLN A 158 6.54 -6.24 -30.09
C GLN A 158 5.21 -6.89 -30.49
N TYR A 159 4.25 -6.09 -30.96
CA TYR A 159 2.98 -6.57 -31.49
C TYR A 159 3.17 -7.52 -32.69
N GLY A 160 4.08 -7.17 -33.61
CA GLY A 160 4.44 -8.07 -34.71
C GLY A 160 4.98 -9.43 -34.25
N ALA A 161 5.77 -9.47 -33.17
CA ALA A 161 6.24 -10.71 -32.56
C ALA A 161 5.12 -11.51 -31.87
N PHE A 162 4.21 -10.81 -31.20
CA PHE A 162 3.04 -11.41 -30.56
C PHE A 162 2.13 -12.14 -31.56
N ILE A 163 1.82 -11.51 -32.68
CA ILE A 163 0.97 -12.11 -33.74
C ILE A 163 1.64 -13.37 -34.32
N LYS A 164 2.93 -13.31 -34.66
CA LYS A 164 3.69 -14.47 -35.15
C LYS A 164 3.63 -15.66 -34.18
N THR A 165 3.78 -15.39 -32.89
CA THR A 165 3.76 -16.42 -31.85
C THR A 165 2.36 -17.02 -31.73
N ARG A 166 1.33 -16.18 -31.67
CA ARG A 166 -0.08 -16.62 -31.62
C ARG A 166 -0.44 -17.51 -32.82
N ASP A 167 -0.08 -17.09 -34.02
CA ASP A 167 -0.43 -17.80 -35.25
C ASP A 167 0.31 -19.15 -35.35
N SER A 168 1.54 -19.25 -34.84
CA SER A 168 2.29 -20.52 -34.77
C SER A 168 1.68 -21.56 -33.81
N VAL A 169 1.00 -21.11 -32.75
CA VAL A 169 0.28 -22.01 -31.83
C VAL A 169 -0.96 -22.58 -32.52
N LEU A 170 -1.63 -21.78 -33.37
CA LEU A 170 -2.82 -22.20 -34.10
C LEU A 170 -2.51 -23.10 -35.32
N SER A 171 -1.27 -23.07 -35.84
CA SER A 171 -0.88 -23.84 -37.03
C SER A 171 -0.41 -25.27 -36.72
N LYS A 172 -0.35 -25.69 -35.45
CA LYS A 172 0.07 -27.03 -35.06
C LYS A 172 -1.13 -27.98 -35.13
N PRO A 173 -1.12 -29.02 -35.99
CA PRO A 173 -2.23 -29.96 -36.13
C PRO A 173 -2.43 -30.82 -34.88
#